data_AF-A0A1A9ND89-F1
#
_entry.id   AF-A0A1A9ND89-F1
#
_cell.length_a   1.000
_cell.length_b   1.000
_cell.length_c   1.000
_cell.angle_alpha   90.00
_cell.angle_beta   90.00
_cell.angle_gamma   90.00
#
_symmetry.space_group_name_H-M   'P 1'
#
loop_
_entity.id
_entity.type
_entity.pdbx_description
1 polymer ?
#
loop_
_entity_poly.entity_id
_entity_poly.type
_entity_poly.pdbx_seq_one_letter_code
_entity_poly.pdbx_strand_id
1 'polypeptide(L)'
;MYKEIEKVLKKEPGIKARVIASRIGKDRGAVSAYLHDHPELFLQDGAFGWSLAKTGELRIELVAGKWLTADLFEDALTLSESALLSTCEHVVFVLAKDSKLLLEATARLLALCNQLVHVGKKVSVDFSDCYSTLDYFNRIGFFDFLDPSISVVPSRPETSKAGLYKGGNDGVVEVALIDPVSPDETIPGRLQKSFVSCAGAQYSVGAFTVLSELFGNVRDHSNSPIPGFAALQFYSRVRKPHIQAVISDSGRGILGTLAPVLETRYPSVAEAIRTSGMHPGVALIQEIFVKGGISSNEDEARGLGLKRTGDVANKFNARICVRQETFEVKVDYNKHGDIEFSHRVNLRELRGTHICFDFLLDGTR
;
A
#
# COMPACT_ATOMS: atom_id res chain seq x y z
N MET A 1 5.54 -6.91 25.46
CA MET A 1 6.70 -6.53 26.27
C MET A 1 7.55 -5.46 25.60
N TYR A 2 8.20 -5.69 24.44
CA TYR A 2 8.98 -4.65 23.74
C TYR A 2 8.22 -3.32 23.56
N LYS A 3 7.10 -3.30 22.84
CA LYS A 3 6.31 -2.06 22.57
C LYS A 3 5.89 -1.31 23.84
N GLU A 4 5.64 -2.02 24.93
CA GLU A 4 5.26 -1.43 26.22
C GLU A 4 6.46 -0.75 26.89
N ILE A 5 7.62 -1.43 26.92
CA ILE A 5 8.89 -0.90 27.42
C ILE A 5 9.35 0.27 26.55
N GLU A 6 9.31 0.12 25.22
CA GLU A 6 9.66 1.14 24.24
C GLU A 6 8.84 2.41 24.43
N LYS A 7 7.51 2.30 24.58
CA LYS A 7 6.63 3.44 24.86
C LYS A 7 6.99 4.19 26.14
N VAL A 8 7.44 3.47 27.17
CA VAL A 8 7.89 4.08 28.43
C VAL A 8 9.24 4.77 28.24
N LEU A 9 10.22 4.09 27.63
CA LEU A 9 11.58 4.60 27.46
C LEU A 9 11.70 5.71 26.41
N LYS A 10 10.79 5.78 25.42
CA LYS A 10 10.65 6.93 24.51
C LYS A 10 10.24 8.20 25.25
N LYS A 11 9.39 8.09 26.27
CA LYS A 11 8.93 9.23 27.06
C LYS A 11 9.92 9.64 28.13
N GLU A 12 10.59 8.67 28.74
CA GLU A 12 11.50 8.90 29.84
C GLU A 12 12.65 7.87 29.81
N PRO A 13 13.72 8.15 29.06
CA PRO A 13 14.91 7.31 29.03
C PRO A 13 15.69 7.43 30.36
N GLY A 14 16.52 6.44 30.66
CA GLY A 14 17.39 6.44 31.86
C GLY A 14 16.69 5.98 33.14
N ILE A 15 15.49 5.41 33.06
CA ILE A 15 14.75 4.92 34.23
C ILE A 15 15.07 3.45 34.53
N LYS A 16 15.01 3.07 35.81
CA LYS A 16 15.34 1.71 36.26
C LYS A 16 14.27 0.70 35.85
N ALA A 17 14.66 -0.57 35.66
CA ALA A 17 13.75 -1.68 35.31
C ALA A 17 12.52 -1.80 36.23
N ARG A 18 12.67 -1.45 37.53
CA ARG A 18 11.55 -1.40 38.49
C ARG A 18 10.48 -0.39 38.10
N VAL A 19 10.89 0.78 37.63
CA VAL A 19 9.96 1.86 37.23
C VAL A 19 9.25 1.49 35.94
N ILE A 20 10.00 0.91 34.98
CA ILE A 20 9.44 0.38 33.74
C ILE A 20 8.37 -0.68 34.05
N ALA A 21 8.71 -1.68 34.85
CA ALA A 21 7.81 -2.77 35.27
C ALA A 21 6.53 -2.25 35.92
N SER A 22 6.64 -1.24 36.80
CA SER A 22 5.49 -0.58 37.43
C SER A 22 4.59 0.14 36.42
N ARG A 23 5.16 0.76 35.37
CA ARG A 23 4.39 1.50 34.36
C ARG A 23 3.65 0.59 33.38
N ILE A 24 4.20 -0.59 33.12
CA ILE A 24 3.62 -1.56 32.18
C ILE A 24 2.85 -2.68 32.88
N GLY A 25 2.77 -2.66 34.22
CA GLY A 25 2.03 -3.65 35.00
C GLY A 25 2.60 -5.07 34.90
N LYS A 26 3.92 -5.21 34.84
CA LYS A 26 4.62 -6.51 34.71
C LYS A 26 5.56 -6.75 35.90
N ASP A 27 5.96 -8.01 36.09
CA ASP A 27 6.98 -8.36 37.07
C ASP A 27 8.34 -7.75 36.70
N ARG A 28 9.02 -7.21 37.71
CA ARG A 28 10.37 -6.66 37.59
C ARG A 28 11.37 -7.70 37.10
N GLY A 29 11.28 -8.94 37.57
CA GLY A 29 12.17 -10.03 37.17
C GLY A 29 12.10 -10.28 35.66
N ALA A 30 10.88 -10.49 35.16
CA ALA A 30 10.61 -10.67 33.74
C ALA A 30 11.06 -9.49 32.87
N VAL A 31 10.79 -8.25 33.31
CA VAL A 31 11.22 -7.04 32.58
C VAL A 31 12.74 -6.90 32.56
N SER A 32 13.40 -7.15 33.69
CA SER A 32 14.87 -7.06 33.77
C SER A 32 15.54 -8.11 32.91
N ALA A 33 15.05 -9.36 32.92
CA ALA A 33 15.55 -10.43 32.06
C ALA A 33 15.40 -10.03 30.58
N TYR A 34 14.20 -9.58 30.19
CA TYR A 34 13.94 -9.14 28.82
C TYR A 34 14.86 -8.00 28.37
N LEU A 35 15.11 -7.00 29.21
CA LEU A 35 16.02 -5.89 28.90
C LEU A 35 17.47 -6.36 28.68
N HIS A 36 17.93 -7.32 29.48
CA HIS A 36 19.29 -7.88 29.35
C HIS A 36 19.44 -8.85 28.18
N ASP A 37 18.37 -9.59 27.83
CA ASP A 37 18.38 -10.55 26.72
C ASP A 37 18.36 -9.85 25.33
N HIS A 38 18.12 -8.53 25.28
CA HIS A 38 18.02 -7.75 24.05
C HIS A 38 18.93 -6.49 24.07
N PRO A 39 20.26 -6.66 24.20
CA PRO A 39 21.21 -5.54 24.24
C PRO A 39 21.24 -4.71 22.94
N GLU A 40 20.72 -5.24 21.84
CA GLU A 40 20.51 -4.53 20.58
C GLU A 40 19.32 -3.56 20.61
N LEU A 41 18.39 -3.74 21.56
CA LEU A 41 17.19 -2.92 21.73
C LEU A 41 17.29 -1.96 22.92
N PHE A 42 18.06 -2.30 23.95
CA PHE A 42 18.15 -1.53 25.19
C PHE A 42 19.60 -1.35 25.66
N LEU A 43 19.92 -0.13 26.10
CA LEU A 43 21.20 0.18 26.73
C LEU A 43 20.97 0.44 28.21
N GLN A 44 21.89 -0.09 29.03
CA GLN A 44 21.94 0.21 30.45
C GLN A 44 23.11 1.16 30.72
N ASP A 45 22.82 2.27 31.41
CA ASP A 45 23.85 3.20 31.87
C ASP A 45 24.49 2.74 33.20
N GLY A 46 25.54 3.44 33.63
CA GLY A 46 26.25 3.15 34.89
C GLY A 46 25.41 3.35 36.16
N ALA A 47 24.23 3.97 36.08
CA ALA A 47 23.28 4.15 37.18
C ALA A 47 22.14 3.11 37.16
N PHE A 48 22.25 2.08 36.32
CA PHE A 48 21.21 1.06 36.06
C PHE A 48 19.93 1.62 35.42
N GLY A 49 20.02 2.82 34.84
CA GLY A 49 18.99 3.40 34.00
C GLY A 49 18.98 2.74 32.63
N TRP A 50 17.80 2.46 32.11
CA TRP A 50 17.63 1.86 30.79
C TRP A 50 17.16 2.90 29.78
N SER A 51 17.73 2.84 28.59
CA SER A 51 17.31 3.61 27.42
C SER A 51 17.17 2.67 26.22
N LEU A 52 16.56 3.15 25.14
CA LEU A 52 16.55 2.40 23.89
C LEU A 52 17.95 2.43 23.28
N ALA A 53 18.46 1.27 22.88
CA ALA A 53 19.80 1.14 22.30
C ALA A 53 19.93 1.84 20.95
N LYS A 54 18.82 1.95 20.23
CA LYS A 54 18.70 2.75 19.02
C LYS A 54 17.42 3.56 19.08
N THR A 55 17.56 4.86 19.25
CA THR A 55 16.54 5.85 18.87
C THR A 55 16.35 5.94 17.34
N GLY A 56 17.14 5.19 16.57
CA GLY A 56 17.16 5.22 15.11
C GLY A 56 16.38 4.11 14.41
N GLU A 57 15.74 3.16 15.10
CA GLU A 57 15.01 2.05 14.44
C GLU A 57 13.50 2.07 14.74
N LEU A 58 12.69 2.06 13.69
CA LEU A 58 11.23 1.91 13.74
C LEU A 58 10.84 0.52 13.24
N ARG A 59 10.31 -0.33 14.12
CA ARG A 59 9.91 -1.70 13.79
C ARG A 59 8.40 -1.81 13.60
N ILE A 60 7.96 -2.26 12.43
CA ILE A 60 6.56 -2.44 12.05
C ILE A 60 6.29 -3.92 11.86
N GLU A 61 5.47 -4.48 12.75
CA GLU A 61 5.12 -5.90 12.76
C GLU A 61 3.80 -6.13 12.03
N LEU A 62 3.84 -6.98 11.00
CA LEU A 62 2.67 -7.42 10.26
C LEU A 62 2.03 -8.64 10.94
N VAL A 63 0.71 -8.78 10.83
CA VAL A 63 -0.07 -9.77 11.58
C VAL A 63 0.21 -11.21 11.13
N ALA A 64 0.32 -12.15 12.08
CA ALA A 64 0.56 -13.58 11.83
C ALA A 64 -0.68 -14.35 11.31
N GLY A 65 -0.43 -15.46 10.61
CA GLY A 65 -1.42 -16.54 10.39
C GLY A 65 -2.68 -16.20 9.58
N LYS A 66 -2.69 -15.08 8.86
CA LYS A 66 -3.83 -14.64 8.04
C LYS A 66 -3.38 -14.15 6.67
N TRP A 67 -4.33 -14.10 5.74
CA TRP A 67 -4.19 -13.27 4.55
C TRP A 67 -4.32 -11.80 4.96
N LEU A 68 -3.24 -11.04 4.82
CA LEU A 68 -3.19 -9.61 5.11
C LEU A 68 -3.84 -8.86 3.95
N THR A 69 -4.99 -8.28 4.26
CA THR A 69 -5.66 -7.29 3.42
C THR A 69 -4.97 -5.93 3.54
N ALA A 70 -5.31 -5.00 2.65
CA ALA A 70 -4.85 -3.62 2.78
C ALA A 70 -5.28 -2.99 4.11
N ASP A 71 -6.49 -3.30 4.61
CA ASP A 71 -6.94 -2.82 5.91
C ASP A 71 -6.04 -3.27 7.06
N LEU A 72 -5.68 -4.56 7.10
CA LEU A 72 -4.79 -5.09 8.14
C LEU A 72 -3.38 -4.52 8.02
N PHE A 73 -2.93 -4.21 6.80
CA PHE A 73 -1.66 -3.52 6.57
C PHE A 73 -1.70 -2.08 7.10
N GLU A 74 -2.73 -1.30 6.76
CA GLU A 74 -2.89 0.06 7.27
C GLU A 74 -3.03 0.07 8.80
N ASP A 75 -3.79 -0.86 9.38
CA ASP A 75 -3.92 -1.01 10.82
C ASP A 75 -2.55 -1.21 11.47
N ALA A 76 -1.71 -2.09 10.91
CA ALA A 76 -0.33 -2.28 11.38
C ALA A 76 0.51 -0.99 11.32
N LEU A 77 0.38 -0.19 10.26
CA LEU A 77 1.05 1.12 10.16
C LEU A 77 0.53 2.10 11.22
N THR A 78 -0.76 2.11 11.52
CA THR A 78 -1.32 3.05 12.51
C THR A 78 -0.84 2.82 13.93
N LEU A 79 -0.44 1.59 14.26
CA LEU A 79 0.11 1.22 15.57
C LEU A 79 1.49 1.81 15.86
N SER A 80 2.19 2.28 14.83
CA SER A 80 3.49 2.95 14.95
C SER A 80 3.40 4.42 14.56
N GLU A 81 4.45 5.18 14.78
CA GLU A 81 4.62 6.49 14.14
C GLU A 81 4.65 6.34 12.60
N SER A 82 4.39 7.43 11.88
CA SER A 82 4.52 7.44 10.41
C SER A 82 5.98 7.17 10.03
N ALA A 83 6.23 6.11 9.26
CA ALA A 83 7.59 5.72 8.88
C ALA A 83 8.30 6.80 8.05
N LEU A 84 7.57 7.51 7.17
CA LEU A 84 8.13 8.60 6.36
C LEU A 84 8.44 9.86 7.17
N LEU A 85 7.62 10.16 8.20
CA LEU A 85 7.77 11.38 9.01
C LEU A 85 8.60 11.19 10.29
N SER A 86 8.76 9.95 10.74
CA SER A 86 9.53 9.65 11.94
C SER A 86 10.99 10.06 11.76
N THR A 87 11.64 10.46 12.86
CA THR A 87 13.08 10.75 12.89
C THR A 87 13.95 9.50 12.88
N CYS A 88 13.35 8.29 12.95
CA CYS A 88 14.09 7.04 12.85
C CYS A 88 14.80 6.91 11.51
N GLU A 89 16.08 6.59 11.53
CA GLU A 89 16.93 6.43 10.34
C GLU A 89 16.75 5.06 9.66
N HIS A 90 16.31 4.06 10.43
CA HIS A 90 16.12 2.69 10.00
C HIS A 90 14.68 2.25 10.24
N VAL A 91 14.03 1.71 9.22
CA VAL A 91 12.69 1.11 9.33
C VAL A 91 12.78 -0.37 9.03
N VAL A 92 12.19 -1.19 9.89
CA VAL A 92 12.16 -2.66 9.76
C VAL A 92 10.73 -3.14 9.65
N PHE A 93 10.35 -3.69 8.49
CA PHE A 93 9.08 -4.38 8.31
C PHE A 93 9.27 -5.87 8.63
N VAL A 94 8.41 -6.40 9.48
CA VAL A 94 8.53 -7.77 9.98
C VAL A 94 7.31 -8.55 9.58
N LEU A 95 7.50 -9.53 8.70
CA LEU A 95 6.47 -10.47 8.34
C LEU A 95 6.41 -11.54 9.42
N ALA A 96 5.37 -11.49 10.26
CA ALA A 96 5.17 -12.51 11.26
C ALA A 96 4.92 -13.89 10.64
N LYS A 97 5.04 -14.92 11.47
CA LYS A 97 4.92 -16.31 11.05
C LYS A 97 3.67 -16.58 10.20
N ASP A 98 3.87 -17.27 9.09
CA ASP A 98 2.82 -17.70 8.14
C ASP A 98 1.94 -16.56 7.58
N SER A 99 2.42 -15.31 7.64
CA SER A 99 1.73 -14.12 7.09
C SER A 99 1.71 -14.15 5.56
N LYS A 100 0.55 -14.05 4.93
CA LYS A 100 0.42 -14.01 3.46
C LYS A 100 -0.18 -12.69 3.05
N LEU A 101 0.47 -11.90 2.21
CA LEU A 101 -0.08 -10.61 1.79
C LEU A 101 -0.90 -10.79 0.50
N LEU A 102 -2.09 -10.18 0.48
CA LEU A 102 -2.81 -9.94 -0.77
C LEU A 102 -2.08 -8.86 -1.58
N LEU A 103 -2.33 -8.84 -2.89
CA LEU A 103 -1.58 -8.05 -3.84
C LEU A 103 -1.65 -6.55 -3.52
N GLU A 104 -2.81 -6.07 -3.06
CA GLU A 104 -2.96 -4.68 -2.63
C GLU A 104 -2.03 -4.32 -1.46
N ALA A 105 -1.97 -5.16 -0.42
CA ALA A 105 -1.08 -4.94 0.72
C ALA A 105 0.39 -5.05 0.31
N THR A 106 0.72 -6.02 -0.56
CA THR A 106 2.06 -6.16 -1.14
C THR A 106 2.47 -4.91 -1.92
N ALA A 107 1.58 -4.34 -2.74
CA ALA A 107 1.85 -3.14 -3.51
C ALA A 107 2.11 -1.93 -2.60
N ARG A 108 1.29 -1.73 -1.55
CA ARG A 108 1.49 -0.65 -0.58
C ARG A 108 2.81 -0.81 0.18
N LEU A 109 3.18 -2.03 0.58
CA LEU A 109 4.47 -2.31 1.20
C LEU A 109 5.64 -1.98 0.25
N LEU A 110 5.57 -2.42 -1.02
CA LEU A 110 6.60 -2.15 -2.02
C LEU A 110 6.80 -0.65 -2.24
N ALA A 111 5.72 0.08 -2.44
CA ALA A 111 5.74 1.54 -2.61
C ALA A 111 6.35 2.22 -1.38
N LEU A 112 5.89 1.88 -0.17
CA LEU A 112 6.40 2.48 1.06
C LEU A 112 7.90 2.22 1.26
N CYS A 113 8.36 1.00 1.02
CA CYS A 113 9.78 0.65 1.13
C CYS A 113 10.66 1.51 0.21
N ASN A 114 10.27 1.66 -1.07
CA ASN A 114 11.01 2.48 -2.02
C ASN A 114 10.95 3.97 -1.67
N GLN A 115 9.80 4.46 -1.18
CA GLN A 115 9.66 5.85 -0.70
C GLN A 115 10.56 6.14 0.51
N LEU A 116 10.68 5.20 1.45
CA LEU A 116 11.54 5.34 2.62
C LEU A 116 13.01 5.46 2.24
N VAL A 117 13.49 4.62 1.31
CA VAL A 117 14.85 4.75 0.77
C VAL A 117 15.04 6.08 0.05
N HIS A 118 14.06 6.49 -0.75
CA HIS A 118 14.14 7.76 -1.48
C HIS A 118 14.27 8.98 -0.55
N VAL A 119 13.65 8.95 0.64
CA VAL A 119 13.84 9.99 1.67
C VAL A 119 15.08 9.79 2.56
N GLY A 120 15.98 8.86 2.18
CA GLY A 120 17.27 8.65 2.82
C GLY A 120 17.27 7.69 4.01
N LYS A 121 16.20 6.92 4.23
CA LYS A 121 16.12 5.96 5.33
C LYS A 121 16.70 4.60 4.93
N LYS A 122 17.35 3.94 5.88
CA LYS A 122 17.67 2.53 5.78
C LYS A 122 16.39 1.72 5.95
N VAL A 123 16.20 0.69 5.13
CA VAL A 123 15.03 -0.18 5.21
C VAL A 123 15.45 -1.64 5.26
N SER A 124 14.79 -2.42 6.11
CA SER A 124 14.86 -3.88 6.11
C SER A 124 13.47 -4.48 6.00
N VAL A 125 13.34 -5.58 5.25
CA VAL A 125 12.13 -6.42 5.23
C VAL A 125 12.51 -7.82 5.70
N ASP A 126 11.94 -8.23 6.81
CA ASP A 126 12.27 -9.46 7.53
C ASP A 126 11.21 -10.54 7.28
N PHE A 127 11.63 -11.59 6.58
CA PHE A 127 10.87 -12.79 6.24
C PHE A 127 11.38 -14.03 7.00
N SER A 128 12.16 -13.88 8.08
CA SER A 128 12.77 -15.00 8.81
C SER A 128 11.77 -16.07 9.24
N ASP A 129 10.55 -15.65 9.60
CA ASP A 129 9.46 -16.55 9.98
C ASP A 129 8.45 -16.80 8.84
N CYS A 130 8.72 -16.30 7.63
CA CYS A 130 7.76 -16.28 6.53
C CYS A 130 8.36 -16.57 5.13
N TYR A 131 9.15 -17.65 5.03
CA TYR A 131 9.80 -18.08 3.78
C TYR A 131 8.83 -18.28 2.60
N SER A 132 7.62 -18.78 2.85
CA SER A 132 6.65 -18.99 1.76
C SER A 132 6.22 -17.67 1.10
N THR A 133 6.16 -16.59 1.88
CA THR A 133 5.82 -15.26 1.37
C THR A 133 7.01 -14.61 0.69
N LEU A 134 8.24 -14.86 1.17
CA LEU A 134 9.45 -14.50 0.43
C LEU A 134 9.48 -15.17 -0.94
N ASP A 135 9.15 -16.46 -1.03
CA ASP A 135 9.11 -17.19 -2.31
C ASP A 135 8.05 -16.62 -3.26
N TYR A 136 6.86 -16.34 -2.73
CA TYR A 136 5.79 -15.69 -3.47
C TYR A 136 6.22 -14.30 -3.98
N PHE A 137 6.86 -13.49 -3.14
CA PHE A 137 7.35 -12.16 -3.50
C PHE A 137 8.37 -12.22 -4.64
N ASN A 138 9.26 -13.22 -4.61
CA ASN A 138 10.16 -13.48 -5.73
C ASN A 138 9.38 -13.87 -7.01
N ARG A 139 8.36 -14.75 -6.87
CA ARG A 139 7.56 -15.18 -8.02
C ARG A 139 6.82 -14.04 -8.69
N ILE A 140 6.29 -13.07 -7.94
CA ILE A 140 5.53 -11.95 -8.52
C ILE A 140 6.40 -10.76 -8.92
N GLY A 141 7.72 -10.80 -8.67
CA GLY A 141 8.64 -9.74 -9.09
C GLY A 141 8.75 -8.58 -8.09
N PHE A 142 8.38 -8.80 -6.83
CA PHE A 142 8.51 -7.80 -5.78
C PHE A 142 9.97 -7.34 -5.62
N PHE A 143 10.91 -8.28 -5.58
CA PHE A 143 12.33 -7.97 -5.37
C PHE A 143 13.02 -7.36 -6.60
N ASP A 144 12.42 -7.52 -7.79
CA ASP A 144 12.92 -6.90 -9.02
C ASP A 144 12.67 -5.39 -9.00
N PHE A 145 11.63 -4.95 -8.30
CA PHE A 145 11.27 -3.54 -8.16
C PHE A 145 11.60 -2.94 -6.78
N LEU A 146 11.94 -3.78 -5.80
CA LEU A 146 12.40 -3.33 -4.49
C LEU A 146 13.80 -2.73 -4.62
N ASP A 147 13.98 -1.49 -4.17
CA ASP A 147 15.26 -0.78 -4.24
C ASP A 147 16.43 -1.67 -3.75
N PRO A 148 17.55 -1.77 -4.50
CA PRO A 148 18.65 -2.68 -4.16
C PRO A 148 19.30 -2.44 -2.79
N SER A 149 19.21 -1.22 -2.26
CA SER A 149 19.78 -0.87 -0.94
C SER A 149 18.97 -1.44 0.23
N ILE A 150 17.73 -1.90 -0.04
CA ILE A 150 16.86 -2.49 0.98
C ILE A 150 17.37 -3.87 1.34
N SER A 151 17.61 -4.06 2.64
CA SER A 151 18.02 -5.34 3.20
C SER A 151 16.82 -6.30 3.26
N VAL A 152 16.97 -7.51 2.71
CA VAL A 152 15.97 -8.57 2.80
C VAL A 152 16.53 -9.68 3.68
N VAL A 153 15.82 -10.00 4.76
CA VAL A 153 16.22 -11.03 5.72
C VAL A 153 15.32 -12.26 5.50
N PRO A 154 15.87 -13.48 5.41
CA PRO A 154 17.28 -13.84 5.64
C PRO A 154 18.23 -13.47 4.50
N SER A 155 17.76 -13.45 3.26
CA SER A 155 18.54 -12.96 2.11
C SER A 155 17.63 -12.57 0.96
N ARG A 156 18.06 -11.59 0.16
CA ARG A 156 17.42 -11.29 -1.14
C ARG A 156 17.67 -12.48 -2.08
N PRO A 157 16.65 -12.98 -2.79
CA PRO A 157 16.86 -14.03 -3.78
C PRO A 157 17.87 -13.63 -4.85
N GLU A 158 18.82 -14.52 -5.16
CA GLU A 158 19.85 -14.28 -6.18
C GLU A 158 19.28 -14.28 -7.60
N THR A 159 18.18 -15.02 -7.82
CA THR A 159 17.54 -15.15 -9.14
C THR A 159 16.09 -14.70 -9.06
N SER A 160 15.70 -13.84 -10.01
CA SER A 160 14.31 -13.42 -10.21
C SER A 160 13.48 -14.57 -10.77
N LYS A 161 12.57 -15.10 -9.95
CA LYS A 161 11.57 -16.06 -10.43
C LYS A 161 10.55 -15.39 -11.36
N ALA A 162 10.25 -14.11 -11.16
CA ALA A 162 9.40 -13.35 -12.06
C ALA A 162 9.98 -13.29 -13.48
N GLY A 163 11.28 -13.01 -13.62
CA GLY A 163 11.97 -13.02 -14.90
C GLY A 163 11.97 -14.39 -15.56
N LEU A 164 12.22 -15.46 -14.80
CA LEU A 164 12.25 -16.84 -15.30
C LEU A 164 10.89 -17.36 -15.77
N TYR A 165 9.82 -17.03 -15.03
CA TYR A 165 8.47 -17.56 -15.27
C TYR A 165 7.51 -16.54 -15.89
N LYS A 166 8.03 -15.41 -16.37
CA LYS A 166 7.25 -14.27 -16.87
C LYS A 166 6.22 -14.71 -17.88
N GLY A 167 4.94 -14.40 -17.61
CA GLY A 167 3.82 -14.75 -18.50
C GLY A 167 3.54 -16.25 -18.64
N GLY A 168 4.17 -17.12 -17.83
CA GLY A 168 3.91 -18.56 -17.79
C GLY A 168 2.69 -18.94 -16.94
N ASN A 169 2.04 -17.96 -16.30
CA ASN A 169 0.81 -18.17 -15.52
C ASN A 169 -0.20 -17.07 -15.85
N ASP A 170 -1.28 -17.44 -16.52
CA ASP A 170 -2.35 -16.51 -16.90
C ASP A 170 -3.04 -15.85 -15.69
N GLY A 171 -2.93 -16.41 -14.49
CA GLY A 171 -3.43 -15.83 -13.25
C GLY A 171 -2.49 -14.84 -12.58
N VAL A 172 -1.34 -14.53 -13.18
CA VAL A 172 -0.36 -13.59 -12.62
C VAL A 172 0.16 -12.67 -13.72
N VAL A 173 0.11 -11.37 -13.48
CA VAL A 173 0.99 -10.41 -14.14
C VAL A 173 1.96 -9.93 -13.08
N GLU A 174 3.23 -10.31 -13.25
CA GLU A 174 4.31 -9.89 -12.36
C GLU A 174 4.40 -8.36 -12.31
N VAL A 175 4.96 -7.83 -11.22
CA VAL A 175 5.18 -6.40 -11.01
C VAL A 175 5.89 -5.82 -12.24
N ALA A 176 5.16 -4.99 -12.98
CA ALA A 176 5.60 -4.39 -14.22
C ALA A 176 5.82 -2.90 -14.03
N LEU A 177 7.04 -2.45 -14.33
CA LEU A 177 7.49 -1.08 -14.19
C LEU A 177 6.74 -0.15 -15.15
N ILE A 178 6.23 0.96 -14.63
CA ILE A 178 5.72 2.09 -15.43
C ILE A 178 6.79 3.18 -15.33
N ASP A 179 7.77 3.09 -16.21
CA ASP A 179 8.85 4.06 -16.32
C ASP A 179 8.31 5.34 -17.00
N PRO A 180 8.51 6.53 -16.41
CA PRO A 180 8.00 7.78 -17.00
C PRO A 180 8.72 8.21 -18.29
N VAL A 181 9.93 7.68 -18.54
CA VAL A 181 10.77 7.99 -19.71
C VAL A 181 10.61 6.93 -20.80
N SER A 182 10.60 5.65 -20.42
CA SER A 182 10.50 4.51 -21.34
C SER A 182 9.48 3.47 -20.87
N PRO A 183 8.17 3.82 -20.89
CA PRO A 183 7.11 2.96 -20.39
C PRO A 183 6.97 1.69 -21.24
N ASP A 184 6.76 0.55 -20.58
CA ASP A 184 6.35 -0.69 -21.25
C ASP A 184 4.86 -0.62 -21.63
N GLU A 185 4.60 -0.13 -22.83
CA GLU A 185 3.25 0.04 -23.39
C GLU A 185 2.48 -1.29 -23.57
N THR A 186 3.11 -2.45 -23.33
CA THR A 186 2.42 -3.74 -23.36
C THR A 186 1.69 -4.07 -22.06
N ILE A 187 1.94 -3.32 -20.98
CA ILE A 187 1.36 -3.57 -19.64
C ILE A 187 -0.17 -3.69 -19.68
N PRO A 188 -0.93 -2.73 -20.25
CA PRO A 188 -2.40 -2.84 -20.28
C PRO A 188 -2.89 -4.10 -21.02
N GLY A 189 -2.23 -4.45 -22.13
CA GLY A 189 -2.56 -5.65 -22.90
C GLY A 189 -2.29 -6.95 -22.14
N ARG A 190 -1.19 -7.02 -21.38
CA ARG A 190 -0.89 -8.19 -20.53
C ARG A 190 -1.89 -8.34 -19.38
N LEU A 191 -2.23 -7.24 -18.72
CA LEU A 191 -3.24 -7.23 -17.66
C LEU A 191 -4.61 -7.66 -18.21
N GLN A 192 -5.02 -7.14 -19.37
CA GLN A 192 -6.25 -7.56 -20.04
C GLN A 192 -6.24 -9.04 -20.39
N LYS A 193 -5.15 -9.55 -21.00
CA LYS A 193 -5.05 -10.97 -21.36
C LYS A 193 -5.20 -11.87 -20.13
N SER A 194 -4.46 -11.58 -19.06
CA SER A 194 -4.54 -12.30 -17.79
C SER A 194 -5.94 -12.25 -17.20
N PHE A 195 -6.56 -11.07 -17.19
CA PHE A 195 -7.92 -10.88 -16.71
C PHE A 195 -8.93 -11.73 -17.50
N VAL A 196 -8.86 -11.70 -18.83
CA VAL A 196 -9.76 -12.45 -19.72
C VAL A 196 -9.57 -13.96 -19.56
N SER A 197 -8.33 -14.44 -19.44
CA SER A 197 -8.06 -15.86 -19.17
C SER A 197 -8.67 -16.33 -17.85
N CYS A 198 -8.78 -15.45 -16.85
CA CYS A 198 -9.29 -15.81 -15.52
C CYS A 198 -10.80 -15.59 -15.34
N ALA A 199 -11.35 -14.52 -15.91
CA ALA A 199 -12.74 -14.09 -15.70
C ALA A 199 -13.65 -14.34 -16.92
N GLY A 200 -13.09 -14.42 -18.14
CA GLY A 200 -13.83 -14.58 -19.39
C GLY A 200 -13.83 -13.35 -20.30
N ALA A 201 -14.12 -13.56 -21.58
CA ALA A 201 -14.01 -12.54 -22.64
C ALA A 201 -15.01 -11.38 -22.50
N GLN A 202 -16.15 -11.60 -21.84
CA GLN A 202 -17.17 -10.57 -21.61
C GLN A 202 -16.65 -9.37 -20.78
N TYR A 203 -15.54 -9.55 -20.07
CA TYR A 203 -14.92 -8.52 -19.24
C TYR A 203 -13.81 -7.73 -19.96
N SER A 204 -13.40 -8.18 -21.16
CA SER A 204 -12.20 -7.72 -21.86
C SER A 204 -12.14 -6.21 -22.10
N VAL A 205 -13.20 -5.64 -22.71
CA VAL A 205 -13.20 -4.22 -23.12
C VAL A 205 -13.19 -3.31 -21.90
N GLY A 206 -14.06 -3.57 -20.93
CA GLY A 206 -14.16 -2.75 -19.72
C GLY A 206 -12.86 -2.78 -18.90
N ALA A 207 -12.32 -3.97 -18.63
CA ALA A 207 -11.06 -4.10 -17.90
C ALA A 207 -9.90 -3.39 -18.63
N PHE A 208 -9.78 -3.55 -19.95
CA PHE A 208 -8.73 -2.89 -20.73
C PHE A 208 -8.84 -1.37 -20.71
N THR A 209 -10.05 -0.81 -20.87
CA THR A 209 -10.25 0.63 -20.78
C THR A 209 -9.80 1.17 -19.43
N VAL A 210 -10.21 0.54 -18.33
CA VAL A 210 -9.83 0.98 -16.97
C VAL A 210 -8.33 0.91 -16.77
N LEU A 211 -7.73 -0.23 -17.07
CA LEU A 211 -6.30 -0.46 -16.83
C LEU A 211 -5.43 0.45 -17.70
N SER A 212 -5.85 0.73 -18.94
CA SER A 212 -5.12 1.65 -19.85
C SER A 212 -5.21 3.10 -19.38
N GLU A 213 -6.37 3.56 -18.92
CA GLU A 213 -6.55 4.92 -18.40
C GLU A 213 -5.69 5.15 -17.15
N LEU A 214 -5.65 4.17 -16.24
CA LEU A 214 -4.86 4.26 -15.03
C LEU A 214 -3.35 4.16 -15.29
N PHE A 215 -2.95 3.28 -16.20
CA PHE A 215 -1.58 3.21 -16.68
C PHE A 215 -1.15 4.55 -17.29
N GLY A 216 -1.99 5.14 -18.16
CA GLY A 216 -1.76 6.45 -18.76
C GLY A 216 -1.62 7.54 -17.69
N ASN A 217 -2.46 7.54 -16.65
CA ASN A 217 -2.35 8.50 -15.55
C ASN A 217 -1.01 8.40 -14.82
N VAL A 218 -0.52 7.19 -14.53
CA VAL A 218 0.79 7.01 -13.87
C VAL A 218 1.92 7.49 -14.78
N ARG A 219 1.91 7.07 -16.05
CA ARG A 219 2.91 7.45 -17.06
C ARG A 219 2.96 8.97 -17.24
N ASP A 220 1.82 9.61 -17.39
CA ASP A 220 1.72 11.01 -17.80
C ASP A 220 1.74 11.99 -16.61
N HIS A 221 1.34 11.56 -15.42
CA HIS A 221 1.02 12.47 -14.31
C HIS A 221 1.63 12.11 -12.95
N SER A 222 2.35 10.98 -12.80
CA SER A 222 2.97 10.66 -11.50
C SER A 222 3.94 11.75 -11.04
N ASN A 223 4.77 12.29 -11.94
CA ASN A 223 5.77 13.32 -11.65
C ASN A 223 6.61 12.97 -10.40
N SER A 224 7.05 11.71 -10.33
CA SER A 224 7.84 11.15 -9.23
C SER A 224 9.17 10.61 -9.75
N PRO A 225 10.27 10.77 -8.98
CA PRO A 225 11.53 10.11 -9.31
C PRO A 225 11.49 8.60 -9.06
N ILE A 226 10.50 8.11 -8.30
CA ILE A 226 10.27 6.68 -8.10
C ILE A 226 9.27 6.23 -9.17
N PRO A 227 9.64 5.28 -10.05
CA PRO A 227 8.72 4.79 -11.08
C PRO A 227 7.43 4.22 -10.49
N GLY A 228 6.37 4.25 -11.29
CA GLY A 228 5.13 3.54 -10.96
C GLY A 228 5.23 2.05 -11.30
N PHE A 229 4.19 1.30 -10.95
CA PHE A 229 4.09 -0.10 -11.34
C PHE A 229 2.64 -0.58 -11.42
N ALA A 230 2.44 -1.69 -12.12
CA ALA A 230 1.19 -2.43 -12.16
C ALA A 230 1.42 -3.93 -11.95
N ALA A 231 0.43 -4.62 -11.38
CA ALA A 231 0.46 -6.07 -11.21
C ALA A 231 -0.95 -6.64 -11.16
N LEU A 232 -1.09 -7.96 -11.37
CA LEU A 232 -2.36 -8.67 -11.26
C LEU A 232 -2.17 -10.05 -10.65
N GLN A 233 -3.08 -10.46 -9.78
CA GLN A 233 -3.13 -11.80 -9.19
C GLN A 233 -4.56 -12.32 -9.16
N PHE A 234 -4.77 -13.52 -9.70
CA PHE A 234 -5.99 -14.28 -9.55
C PHE A 234 -5.89 -15.20 -8.32
N TYR A 235 -6.82 -15.03 -7.38
CA TYR A 235 -6.98 -15.87 -6.20
C TYR A 235 -8.10 -16.89 -6.44
N SER A 236 -7.76 -18.04 -7.02
CA SER A 236 -8.74 -19.07 -7.40
C SER A 236 -9.13 -20.02 -6.27
N ARG A 237 -8.25 -20.21 -5.27
CA ARG A 237 -8.39 -21.22 -4.20
C ARG A 237 -8.90 -20.65 -2.88
N VAL A 238 -9.74 -19.62 -2.95
CA VAL A 238 -10.37 -18.99 -1.79
C VAL A 238 -11.89 -19.14 -1.90
N ARG A 239 -12.59 -18.95 -0.77
CA ARG A 239 -14.06 -19.11 -0.72
C ARG A 239 -14.80 -18.26 -1.76
N LYS A 240 -14.29 -17.05 -2.01
CA LYS A 240 -14.77 -16.13 -3.05
C LYS A 240 -13.64 -15.85 -4.04
N PRO A 241 -13.55 -16.60 -5.16
CA PRO A 241 -12.52 -16.37 -6.16
C PRO A 241 -12.57 -14.94 -6.67
N HIS A 242 -11.41 -14.30 -6.74
CA HIS A 242 -11.32 -12.90 -7.13
C HIS A 242 -10.00 -12.58 -7.79
N ILE A 243 -9.99 -11.52 -8.60
CA ILE A 243 -8.79 -10.99 -9.24
C ILE A 243 -8.47 -9.65 -8.61
N GLN A 244 -7.24 -9.48 -8.10
CA GLN A 244 -6.73 -8.16 -7.76
C GLN A 244 -5.86 -7.64 -8.87
N ALA A 245 -6.13 -6.42 -9.34
CA ALA A 245 -5.25 -5.66 -10.21
C ALA A 245 -4.86 -4.36 -9.52
N VAL A 246 -3.57 -4.08 -9.42
CA VAL A 246 -3.04 -2.90 -8.75
C VAL A 246 -2.31 -2.01 -9.74
N ILE A 247 -2.46 -0.71 -9.59
CA ILE A 247 -1.69 0.33 -10.28
C ILE A 247 -1.28 1.34 -9.22
N SER A 248 0.02 1.64 -9.16
CA SER A 248 0.63 2.37 -8.05
C SER A 248 1.69 3.33 -8.54
N ASP A 249 1.72 4.53 -7.99
CA ASP A 249 2.77 5.53 -8.18
C ASP A 249 3.12 6.24 -6.87
N SER A 250 4.28 6.93 -6.84
CA SER A 250 4.74 7.72 -5.69
C SER A 250 4.67 9.22 -5.96
N GLY A 251 3.70 9.65 -6.77
CA GLY A 251 3.51 11.00 -7.24
C GLY A 251 2.79 11.94 -6.28
N ARG A 252 2.20 13.00 -6.83
CA ARG A 252 1.45 14.01 -6.05
C ARG A 252 0.07 13.55 -5.60
N GLY A 253 -0.42 12.43 -6.10
CA GLY A 253 -1.79 11.98 -5.87
C GLY A 253 -2.83 12.72 -6.72
N ILE A 254 -4.06 12.21 -6.71
CA ILE A 254 -5.24 12.82 -7.34
C ILE A 254 -5.52 14.19 -6.71
N LEU A 255 -5.54 14.27 -5.37
CA LEU A 255 -5.81 15.52 -4.67
C LEU A 255 -4.74 16.57 -5.00
N GLY A 256 -3.45 16.21 -4.90
CA GLY A 256 -2.35 17.13 -5.20
C GLY A 256 -2.29 17.56 -6.66
N THR A 257 -2.80 16.76 -7.59
CA THR A 257 -2.83 17.08 -9.02
C THR A 257 -4.03 17.96 -9.40
N LEU A 258 -5.19 17.74 -8.79
CA LEU A 258 -6.43 18.42 -9.19
C LEU A 258 -6.76 19.63 -8.31
N ALA A 259 -6.42 19.63 -7.01
CA ALA A 259 -6.73 20.76 -6.12
C ALA A 259 -6.30 22.13 -6.66
N PRO A 260 -5.11 22.30 -7.29
CA PRO A 260 -4.68 23.60 -7.82
C PRO A 260 -5.58 24.17 -8.93
N VAL A 261 -6.33 23.32 -9.65
CA VAL A 261 -7.17 23.75 -10.78
C VAL A 261 -8.66 23.80 -10.44
N LEU A 262 -9.07 23.29 -9.27
CA LEU A 262 -10.49 23.20 -8.91
C LEU A 262 -11.16 24.57 -8.81
N GLU A 263 -10.54 25.53 -8.12
CA GLU A 263 -11.12 26.87 -7.91
C GLU A 263 -11.36 27.62 -9.21
N THR A 264 -10.44 27.47 -10.18
CA THR A 264 -10.46 28.24 -11.42
C THR A 264 -11.30 27.57 -12.50
N ARG A 265 -11.22 26.24 -12.63
CA ARG A 265 -11.89 25.50 -13.71
C ARG A 265 -13.20 24.85 -13.30
N TYR A 266 -13.35 24.52 -12.02
CA TYR A 266 -14.50 23.79 -11.48
C TYR A 266 -15.02 24.45 -10.19
N PRO A 267 -15.34 25.76 -10.18
CA PRO A 267 -15.65 26.51 -8.96
C PRO A 267 -16.85 25.94 -8.19
N SER A 268 -17.84 25.40 -8.90
CA SER A 268 -19.00 24.73 -8.27
C SER A 268 -18.61 23.45 -7.54
N VAL A 269 -17.66 22.68 -8.08
CA VAL A 269 -17.11 21.48 -7.44
C VAL A 269 -16.26 21.87 -6.23
N ALA A 270 -15.43 22.91 -6.37
CA ALA A 270 -14.62 23.42 -5.27
C ALA A 270 -15.49 23.84 -4.07
N GLU A 271 -16.59 24.58 -4.34
CA GLU A 271 -17.54 24.98 -3.31
C GLU A 271 -18.28 23.80 -2.69
N ALA A 272 -18.73 22.84 -3.50
CA ALA A 272 -19.35 21.61 -3.00
C ALA A 272 -18.42 20.81 -2.08
N ILE A 273 -17.13 20.71 -2.44
CA ILE A 273 -16.11 20.06 -1.61
C ILE A 273 -15.93 20.80 -0.28
N ARG A 274 -15.78 22.14 -0.31
CA ARG A 274 -15.63 22.96 0.91
C ARG A 274 -16.80 22.83 1.87
N THR A 275 -18.02 22.80 1.33
CA THR A 275 -19.26 22.77 2.11
C THR A 275 -19.68 21.37 2.54
N SER A 276 -19.04 20.32 2.00
CA SER A 276 -19.40 18.92 2.29
C SER A 276 -19.16 18.47 3.74
N GLY A 277 -18.28 19.15 4.48
CA GLY A 277 -17.82 18.71 5.81
C GLY A 277 -16.94 17.45 5.81
N MET A 278 -16.61 16.90 4.63
CA MET A 278 -15.72 15.74 4.45
C MET A 278 -14.28 16.18 4.26
N HIS A 279 -13.33 15.25 4.42
CA HIS A 279 -11.95 15.47 3.99
C HIS A 279 -11.92 15.82 2.49
N PRO A 280 -11.24 16.91 2.06
CA PRO A 280 -11.33 17.41 0.68
C PRO A 280 -10.99 16.37 -0.38
N GLY A 281 -9.97 15.54 -0.13
CA GLY A 281 -9.61 14.45 -1.02
C GLY A 281 -10.63 13.34 -1.12
N VAL A 282 -11.38 13.06 -0.04
CA VAL A 282 -12.47 12.08 -0.05
C VAL A 282 -13.62 12.62 -0.90
N ALA A 283 -14.04 13.86 -0.65
CA ALA A 283 -15.10 14.52 -1.40
C ALA A 283 -14.77 14.61 -2.91
N LEU A 284 -13.53 14.96 -3.24
CA LEU A 284 -13.07 15.03 -4.63
C LEU A 284 -13.15 13.66 -5.33
N ILE A 285 -12.66 12.59 -4.70
CA ILE A 285 -12.70 11.25 -5.31
C ILE A 285 -14.16 10.81 -5.51
N GLN A 286 -15.03 11.02 -4.54
CA GLN A 286 -16.46 10.70 -4.68
C GLN A 286 -17.09 11.46 -5.85
N GLU A 287 -16.83 12.76 -5.97
CA GLU A 287 -17.31 13.58 -7.07
C GLU A 287 -16.82 13.07 -8.44
N ILE A 288 -15.54 12.68 -8.54
CA ILE A 288 -14.97 12.11 -9.77
C ILE A 288 -15.68 10.81 -10.16
N PHE A 289 -15.94 9.92 -9.21
CA PHE A 289 -16.62 8.66 -9.49
C PHE A 289 -18.11 8.84 -9.86
N VAL A 290 -18.78 9.85 -9.31
CA VAL A 290 -20.20 10.12 -9.59
C VAL A 290 -20.37 10.90 -10.90
N LYS A 291 -19.64 12.01 -11.07
CA LYS A 291 -19.87 12.95 -12.18
C LYS A 291 -18.80 12.85 -13.28
N GLY A 292 -17.56 12.53 -12.93
CA GLY A 292 -16.42 12.59 -13.84
C GLY A 292 -16.16 14.00 -14.37
N GLY A 293 -15.36 14.10 -15.44
CA GLY A 293 -15.11 15.36 -16.16
C GLY A 293 -14.13 16.31 -15.47
N ILE A 294 -13.44 15.86 -14.42
CA ILE A 294 -12.45 16.66 -13.68
C ILE A 294 -11.06 16.25 -14.14
N SER A 295 -10.30 17.20 -14.68
CA SER A 295 -8.97 16.99 -15.25
C SER A 295 -8.07 18.18 -14.99
N SER A 296 -6.76 17.94 -14.82
CA SER A 296 -5.75 18.99 -14.81
C SER A 296 -5.44 19.52 -16.21
N ASN A 297 -5.65 18.72 -17.26
CA ASN A 297 -5.45 19.13 -18.66
C ASN A 297 -6.59 19.99 -19.19
N GLU A 298 -6.26 20.96 -20.05
CA GLU A 298 -7.22 21.92 -20.63
C GLU A 298 -8.22 21.30 -21.62
N ASP A 299 -7.91 20.13 -22.19
CA ASP A 299 -8.83 19.40 -23.06
C ASP A 299 -10.12 18.97 -22.34
N GLU A 300 -11.26 19.52 -22.76
CA GLU A 300 -12.59 19.22 -22.20
C GLU A 300 -13.03 17.74 -22.36
N ALA A 301 -12.39 17.00 -23.28
CA ALA A 301 -12.66 15.58 -23.48
C ALA A 301 -12.01 14.65 -22.43
N ARG A 302 -11.20 15.19 -21.50
CA ARG A 302 -10.48 14.42 -20.47
C ARG A 302 -11.20 14.42 -19.11
N GLY A 303 -10.74 13.57 -18.18
CA GLY A 303 -11.32 13.48 -16.81
C GLY A 303 -12.44 12.46 -16.63
N LEU A 304 -12.67 11.59 -17.63
CA LEU A 304 -13.68 10.52 -17.55
C LEU A 304 -13.11 9.17 -17.10
N GLY A 305 -11.79 9.02 -17.03
CA GLY A 305 -11.12 7.73 -16.76
C GLY A 305 -11.62 7.06 -15.48
N LEU A 306 -11.58 7.77 -14.34
CA LEU A 306 -12.03 7.23 -13.05
C LEU A 306 -13.55 7.01 -12.97
N LYS A 307 -14.35 7.86 -13.63
CA LYS A 307 -15.82 7.64 -13.70
C LYS A 307 -16.16 6.37 -14.49
N ARG A 308 -15.60 6.24 -15.70
CA ARG A 308 -15.74 5.03 -16.54
C ARG A 308 -15.26 3.79 -15.79
N THR A 309 -14.23 3.96 -14.98
CA THR A 309 -13.71 2.92 -14.10
C THR A 309 -14.72 2.48 -13.05
N GLY A 310 -15.46 3.40 -12.45
CA GLY A 310 -16.60 3.07 -11.60
C GLY A 310 -17.73 2.37 -12.36
N ASP A 311 -18.11 2.88 -13.53
CA ASP A 311 -19.18 2.28 -14.35
C ASP A 311 -18.87 0.81 -14.71
N VAL A 312 -17.61 0.54 -15.05
CA VAL A 312 -17.09 -0.81 -15.32
C VAL A 312 -17.07 -1.68 -14.06
N ALA A 313 -16.64 -1.12 -12.92
CA ALA A 313 -16.59 -1.86 -11.66
C ALA A 313 -17.99 -2.31 -11.21
N ASN A 314 -19.02 -1.47 -11.37
CA ASN A 314 -20.41 -1.83 -11.07
C ASN A 314 -20.86 -3.06 -11.86
N LYS A 315 -20.60 -3.05 -13.18
CA LYS A 315 -20.96 -4.14 -14.09
C LYS A 315 -20.31 -5.47 -13.68
N PHE A 316 -19.16 -5.40 -13.01
CA PHE A 316 -18.31 -6.55 -12.73
C PHE A 316 -18.18 -6.88 -11.25
N ASN A 317 -19.05 -6.31 -10.42
CA ASN A 317 -19.05 -6.50 -8.97
C ASN A 317 -17.66 -6.29 -8.34
N ALA A 318 -16.94 -5.29 -8.87
CA ALA A 318 -15.60 -4.98 -8.43
C ALA A 318 -15.62 -3.93 -7.33
N ARG A 319 -14.80 -4.14 -6.31
CA ARG A 319 -14.46 -3.10 -5.35
C ARG A 319 -13.26 -2.33 -5.86
N ILE A 320 -13.30 -1.01 -5.75
CA ILE A 320 -12.16 -0.14 -6.02
C ILE A 320 -11.66 0.40 -4.69
N CYS A 321 -10.37 0.28 -4.42
CA CYS A 321 -9.74 1.05 -3.36
C CYS A 321 -8.78 2.06 -3.97
N VAL A 322 -8.91 3.33 -3.56
CA VAL A 322 -8.01 4.42 -3.93
C VAL A 322 -7.35 4.94 -2.66
N ARG A 323 -6.09 4.55 -2.44
CA ARG A 323 -5.24 5.07 -1.38
C ARG A 323 -4.48 6.29 -1.90
N GLN A 324 -4.61 7.39 -1.17
CA GLN A 324 -3.86 8.64 -1.36
C GLN A 324 -2.94 8.86 -0.16
N GLU A 325 -2.33 10.02 0.01
CA GLU A 325 -1.28 10.28 1.01
C GLU A 325 -1.62 9.85 2.45
N THR A 326 -2.75 10.31 2.99
CA THR A 326 -3.16 10.08 4.40
C THR A 326 -4.61 9.60 4.54
N PHE A 327 -5.23 9.22 3.42
CA PHE A 327 -6.61 8.75 3.39
C PHE A 327 -6.80 7.71 2.29
N GLU A 328 -7.87 6.94 2.40
CA GLU A 328 -8.33 6.06 1.33
C GLU A 328 -9.83 6.19 1.14
N VAL A 329 -10.26 5.93 -0.09
CA VAL A 329 -11.67 5.81 -0.47
C VAL A 329 -11.87 4.43 -1.08
N LYS A 330 -12.89 3.71 -0.61
CA LYS A 330 -13.36 2.47 -1.21
C LYS A 330 -14.68 2.74 -1.89
N VAL A 331 -14.80 2.22 -3.10
CA VAL A 331 -15.97 2.28 -3.95
C VAL A 331 -16.50 0.86 -4.07
N ASP A 332 -17.71 0.67 -3.56
CA ASP A 332 -18.49 -0.55 -3.65
C ASP A 332 -19.81 -0.25 -4.39
N TYR A 333 -20.56 -1.30 -4.72
CA TYR A 333 -21.87 -1.18 -5.38
C TYR A 333 -22.91 -2.02 -4.65
N ASN A 334 -24.04 -1.41 -4.34
CA ASN A 334 -25.14 -2.11 -3.67
C ASN A 334 -25.85 -3.08 -4.63
N LYS A 335 -26.84 -3.82 -4.13
CA LYS A 335 -27.63 -4.77 -4.95
C LYS A 335 -28.39 -4.13 -6.10
N HIS A 336 -28.71 -2.85 -6.03
CA HIS A 336 -29.37 -2.07 -7.08
C HIS A 336 -28.38 -1.47 -8.10
N GLY A 337 -27.07 -1.58 -7.83
CA GLY A 337 -26.03 -1.00 -8.67
C GLY A 337 -25.73 0.47 -8.37
N ASP A 338 -26.24 1.01 -7.25
CA ASP A 338 -25.85 2.34 -6.80
C ASP A 338 -24.46 2.28 -6.15
N ILE A 339 -23.71 3.36 -6.34
CA ILE A 339 -22.38 3.52 -5.78
C ILE A 339 -22.46 3.75 -4.26
N GLU A 340 -21.67 2.98 -3.52
CA GLU A 340 -21.48 3.15 -2.08
C GLU A 340 -20.03 3.49 -1.79
N PHE A 341 -19.82 4.51 -0.97
CA PHE A 341 -18.49 4.95 -0.58
C PHE A 341 -18.24 4.63 0.89
N SER A 342 -17.07 4.06 1.16
CA SER A 342 -16.48 4.08 2.50
C SER A 342 -15.11 4.74 2.44
N HIS A 343 -14.65 5.30 3.55
CA HIS A 343 -13.35 5.97 3.58
C HIS A 343 -12.70 5.86 4.95
N ARG A 344 -11.36 5.99 4.96
CA ARG A 344 -10.57 6.17 6.18
C ARG A 344 -9.68 7.39 6.00
N VAL A 345 -9.58 8.20 7.03
CA VAL A 345 -8.70 9.38 7.10
C VAL A 345 -7.67 9.19 8.22
N ASN A 346 -6.69 10.09 8.30
CA ASN A 346 -5.61 10.03 9.30
C ASN A 346 -4.79 8.73 9.24
N LEU A 347 -4.69 8.14 8.05
CA LEU A 347 -3.79 7.02 7.79
C LEU A 347 -2.34 7.51 7.81
N ARG A 348 -1.38 6.58 7.99
CA ARG A 348 0.04 6.93 7.92
C ARG A 348 0.41 7.38 6.52
N GLU A 349 1.42 8.24 6.42
CA GLU A 349 1.82 8.79 5.11
C GLU A 349 2.29 7.66 4.19
N LEU A 350 1.72 7.64 2.99
CA LEU A 350 2.13 6.82 1.86
C LEU A 350 1.87 7.65 0.60
N ARG A 351 2.93 8.19 -0.01
CA ARG A 351 2.81 9.21 -1.07
C ARG A 351 2.31 8.61 -2.37
N GLY A 352 1.60 9.41 -3.16
CA GLY A 352 1.13 9.04 -4.49
C GLY A 352 -0.28 8.47 -4.51
N THR A 353 -0.56 7.69 -5.56
CA THR A 353 -1.85 7.05 -5.78
C THR A 353 -1.65 5.54 -5.87
N HIS A 354 -2.36 4.80 -5.03
CA HIS A 354 -2.36 3.33 -5.08
C HIS A 354 -3.80 2.87 -5.26
N ILE A 355 -4.08 2.32 -6.44
CA ILE A 355 -5.42 1.85 -6.80
C ILE A 355 -5.39 0.33 -6.86
N CYS A 356 -6.36 -0.29 -6.21
CA CYS A 356 -6.64 -1.71 -6.33
C CYS A 356 -8.05 -1.92 -6.86
N PHE A 357 -8.17 -2.77 -7.87
CA PHE A 357 -9.44 -3.35 -8.30
C PHE A 357 -9.51 -4.78 -7.80
N ASP A 358 -10.52 -5.07 -6.99
CA ASP A 358 -10.81 -6.42 -6.52
C ASP A 358 -12.09 -6.92 -7.17
N PHE A 359 -11.95 -7.78 -8.18
CA PHE A 359 -13.04 -8.30 -8.99
C PHE A 359 -13.51 -9.64 -8.44
N LEU A 360 -14.73 -9.69 -7.91
CA LEU A 360 -15.34 -10.93 -7.40
C LEU A 360 -15.95 -11.74 -8.56
N LEU A 361 -15.49 -12.99 -8.76
CA LEU A 361 -15.89 -13.80 -9.91
C LEU A 361 -17.12 -14.70 -9.67
N ASP A 362 -17.55 -14.88 -8.43
CA ASP A 362 -18.68 -15.77 -8.08
C ASP A 362 -20.05 -15.11 -8.22
N GLY A 363 -20.11 -13.84 -8.64
CA GLY A 363 -21.37 -13.09 -8.81
C GLY A 363 -22.18 -12.88 -7.53
N THR A 364 -21.65 -13.25 -6.36
CA THR A 364 -22.36 -13.09 -5.09
C THR A 364 -22.06 -11.73 -4.46
N ARG A 365 -23.02 -10.80 -4.60
CA ARG A 365 -23.12 -9.54 -3.83
C ARG A 365 -23.41 -9.82 -2.36
#